data_AF-A0A2V9RZW7-F1
#
_entry.id   AF-A0A2V9RZW7-F1
#
_cell.length_a   1.000
_cell.length_b   1.000
_cell.length_c   1.000
_cell.angle_alpha   90.00
_cell.angle_beta   90.00
_cell.angle_gamma   90.00
#
_symmetry.space_group_name_H-M   'P 1'
#
loop_
_entity.id
_entity.type
_entity.pdbx_description
1 polymer ?
#
loop_
_entity_poly.entity_id
_entity_poly.type
_entity_poly.pdbx_seq_one_letter_code
_entity_poly.pdbx_strand_id
1 'polypeptide(L)'
;MPSHIFARLGLWQDDIDSNLASVAATRKTAAMHMGGESHQFHAMDFLVYAYLQSGREAEVKRIIDEVKAMAPIKEEGMDFDGRAYSLTWFPVTEALELHHWSEAAALEPVPDAKPAMRGITYWARAIGAARSNDLQAARKDVEELEAIQKALQSDHNKYEAESITDSLQQARAWIAHAEGNDQHAVEMLRTLAEKEDASGASGNHEMLGDLLLGMNRPDQALTEYEADLKTAPNRFNGLYGSARAAEMADKSEKANSYYAQLVKVCDGSNSDRPELSRAKALLAQK
;
A
#
# COMPACT_ATOMS: atom_id res chain seq x y z
N MET A 1 20.17 -5.34 -5.82
CA MET A 1 19.72 -3.94 -5.62
C MET A 1 19.65 -3.68 -4.11
N PRO A 2 20.40 -2.70 -3.58
CA PRO A 2 20.30 -2.29 -2.18
C PRO A 2 18.98 -1.58 -1.84
N SER A 3 18.10 -1.30 -2.82
CA SER A 3 16.80 -0.66 -2.62
C SER A 3 15.96 -1.27 -1.50
N HIS A 4 15.92 -2.60 -1.39
CA HIS A 4 15.16 -3.30 -0.34
C HIS A 4 15.55 -2.87 1.08
N ILE A 5 16.84 -2.60 1.36
CA ILE A 5 17.26 -2.14 2.69
C ILE A 5 16.89 -0.66 2.90
N PHE A 6 16.95 0.16 1.85
CA PHE A 6 16.53 1.56 1.93
C PHE A 6 15.02 1.69 2.17
N ALA A 7 14.22 0.92 1.43
CA ALA A 7 12.77 0.85 1.63
C ALA A 7 12.42 0.41 3.06
N ARG A 8 13.11 -0.62 3.58
CA ARG A 8 12.91 -1.10 4.94
C ARG A 8 13.30 -0.09 6.03
N LEU A 9 14.25 0.80 5.73
CA LEU A 9 14.71 1.85 6.64
C LEU A 9 14.01 3.19 6.40
N GLY A 10 13.05 3.27 5.48
CA GLY A 10 12.36 4.52 5.16
C GLY A 10 13.27 5.59 4.57
N LEU A 11 14.34 5.18 3.89
CA LEU A 11 15.31 6.05 3.22
C LEU A 11 14.87 6.29 1.78
N TRP A 12 13.74 6.98 1.61
CA TRP A 12 13.04 7.04 0.31
C TRP A 12 13.88 7.63 -0.82
N GLN A 13 14.72 8.64 -0.56
CA GLN A 13 15.58 9.19 -1.62
C GLN A 13 16.66 8.20 -2.08
N ASP A 14 17.28 7.47 -1.14
CA ASP A 14 18.26 6.44 -1.48
C ASP A 14 17.61 5.27 -2.24
N ASP A 15 16.37 4.93 -1.86
CA ASP A 15 15.55 3.94 -2.57
C ASP A 15 15.24 4.38 -4.01
N ILE A 16 14.79 5.63 -4.17
CA ILE A 16 14.52 6.24 -5.48
C ILE A 16 15.78 6.21 -6.36
N ASP A 17 16.91 6.72 -5.86
CA ASP A 17 18.15 6.81 -6.64
C ASP A 17 18.65 5.42 -7.06
N SER A 18 18.58 4.44 -6.15
CA SER A 18 18.96 3.05 -6.38
C SER A 18 18.09 2.39 -7.47
N ASN A 19 16.77 2.55 -7.41
CA ASN A 19 15.88 1.93 -8.39
C ASN A 19 15.86 2.65 -9.73
N LEU A 20 16.03 3.98 -9.78
CA LEU A 20 16.25 4.70 -11.04
C LEU A 20 17.50 4.19 -11.76
N ALA A 21 18.60 3.97 -11.02
CA ALA A 21 19.81 3.37 -11.57
C ALA A 21 19.57 1.93 -12.07
N SER A 22 18.76 1.15 -11.35
CA SER A 22 18.36 -0.21 -11.76
C SER A 22 17.56 -0.22 -13.06
N VAL A 23 16.52 0.62 -13.16
CA VAL A 23 15.73 0.80 -14.39
C VAL A 23 16.63 1.22 -15.56
N ALA A 24 17.53 2.18 -15.34
CA ALA A 24 18.46 2.63 -16.36
C ALA A 24 19.41 1.50 -16.83
N ALA A 25 19.89 0.66 -15.91
CA ALA A 25 20.71 -0.49 -16.24
C ALA A 25 19.94 -1.53 -17.07
N THR A 26 18.71 -1.87 -16.67
CA THR A 26 17.86 -2.80 -17.42
C THR A 26 17.53 -2.28 -18.82
N ARG A 27 17.19 -1.00 -18.96
CA ARG A 27 16.94 -0.40 -20.29
C ARG A 27 18.20 -0.41 -21.16
N LYS A 28 19.39 -0.25 -20.57
CA LYS A 28 20.65 -0.34 -21.30
C LYS A 28 20.93 -1.76 -21.79
N THR A 29 20.69 -2.79 -20.98
CA THR A 29 20.88 -4.20 -21.40
C THR A 29 19.86 -4.60 -22.47
N ALA A 30 18.61 -4.12 -22.35
CA ALA A 30 17.57 -4.25 -23.36
C ALA A 30 18.02 -3.71 -24.73
N ALA A 31 18.54 -2.48 -24.75
CA ALA A 31 19.03 -1.83 -25.97
C ALA A 31 20.26 -2.54 -26.58
N MET A 32 20.99 -3.32 -25.77
CA MET A 32 22.09 -4.17 -26.22
C MET A 32 21.65 -5.59 -26.61
N HIS A 33 20.34 -5.87 -26.61
CA HIS A 33 19.76 -7.20 -26.86
C HIS A 33 20.31 -8.29 -25.94
N MET A 34 20.62 -7.93 -24.69
CA MET A 34 21.12 -8.86 -23.67
C MET A 34 20.00 -9.48 -22.82
N GLY A 35 18.73 -9.11 -23.08
CA GLY A 35 17.57 -9.57 -22.32
C GLY A 35 17.44 -8.94 -20.94
N GLY A 36 16.47 -9.46 -20.17
CA GLY A 36 16.17 -9.05 -18.79
C GLY A 36 15.31 -7.79 -18.69
N GLU A 37 14.61 -7.40 -19.76
CA GLU A 37 13.76 -6.22 -19.80
C GLU A 37 12.66 -6.21 -18.74
N SER A 38 12.18 -7.38 -18.32
CA SER A 38 11.13 -7.51 -17.31
C SER A 38 11.60 -7.13 -15.90
N HIS A 39 12.92 -7.17 -15.63
CA HIS A 39 13.46 -6.81 -14.31
C HIS A 39 13.17 -5.36 -13.92
N GLN A 40 12.88 -4.48 -14.90
CA GLN A 40 12.54 -3.08 -14.61
C GLN A 40 11.23 -2.95 -13.83
N PHE A 41 10.29 -3.88 -13.99
CA PHE A 41 8.99 -3.83 -13.29
C PHE A 41 9.16 -3.93 -11.77
N HIS A 42 10.11 -4.75 -11.31
CA HIS A 42 10.45 -4.86 -9.88
C HIS A 42 11.03 -3.55 -9.34
N ALA A 43 11.94 -2.92 -10.08
CA ALA A 43 12.49 -1.63 -9.68
C ALA A 43 11.42 -0.51 -9.70
N MET A 44 10.49 -0.56 -10.65
CA MET A 44 9.36 0.36 -10.75
C MET A 44 8.39 0.24 -9.56
N ASP A 45 8.18 -0.95 -9.02
CA ASP A 45 7.37 -1.16 -7.81
C ASP A 45 7.93 -0.37 -6.62
N PHE A 46 9.22 -0.53 -6.34
CA PHE A 46 9.89 0.25 -5.28
C PHE A 46 9.84 1.75 -5.55
N LEU A 47 9.97 2.19 -6.81
CA LEU A 47 9.83 3.60 -7.16
C LEU A 47 8.41 4.11 -6.86
N VAL A 48 7.37 3.39 -7.28
CA VAL A 48 5.97 3.75 -7.00
C VAL A 48 5.76 3.89 -5.50
N TYR A 49 6.20 2.91 -4.71
CA TYR A 49 6.07 2.95 -3.26
C TYR A 49 6.85 4.13 -2.65
N ALA A 50 8.14 4.30 -2.93
CA ALA A 50 8.95 5.38 -2.39
C ALA A 50 8.44 6.78 -2.80
N TYR A 51 7.92 6.92 -4.01
CA TYR A 51 7.27 8.16 -4.45
C TYR A 51 5.99 8.44 -3.66
N LEU A 52 5.14 7.45 -3.42
CA LEU A 52 3.97 7.61 -2.55
C LEU A 52 4.36 7.98 -1.12
N GLN A 53 5.39 7.33 -0.55
CA GLN A 53 5.83 7.62 0.82
C GLN A 53 6.50 8.99 0.99
N SER A 54 6.93 9.62 -0.10
CA SER A 54 7.60 10.93 -0.10
C SER A 54 6.79 12.05 -0.78
N GLY A 55 5.50 11.84 -1.04
CA GLY A 55 4.62 12.86 -1.61
C GLY A 55 4.92 13.20 -3.08
N ARG A 56 5.24 12.21 -3.93
CA ARG A 56 5.65 12.43 -5.32
C ARG A 56 4.68 11.76 -6.29
N GLU A 57 3.39 12.06 -6.14
CA GLU A 57 2.29 11.42 -6.90
C GLU A 57 2.43 11.59 -8.41
N ALA A 58 2.94 12.75 -8.85
CA ALA A 58 3.18 13.00 -10.27
C ALA A 58 4.17 12.00 -10.89
N GLU A 59 5.13 11.49 -10.12
CA GLU A 59 6.07 10.46 -10.57
C GLU A 59 5.40 9.09 -10.67
N VAL A 60 4.53 8.76 -9.72
CA VAL A 60 3.73 7.53 -9.71
C VAL A 60 2.88 7.45 -10.97
N LYS A 61 2.15 8.52 -11.27
CA LYS A 61 1.34 8.62 -12.49
C LYS A 61 2.18 8.42 -13.76
N ARG A 62 3.38 9.00 -13.81
CA ARG A 62 4.30 8.83 -14.95
C ARG A 62 4.73 7.37 -15.12
N ILE A 63 5.03 6.65 -14.04
CA ILE A 63 5.37 5.22 -14.11
C ILE A 63 4.15 4.39 -14.57
N ILE A 64 2.96 4.65 -14.03
CA ILE A 64 1.74 3.96 -14.42
C ILE A 64 1.45 4.16 -15.92
N ASP A 65 1.55 5.40 -16.40
CA ASP A 65 1.35 5.72 -17.82
C ASP A 65 2.44 5.09 -18.70
N GLU A 66 3.68 5.01 -18.22
CA GLU A 66 4.77 4.32 -18.91
C GLU A 66 4.46 2.83 -19.09
N VAL A 67 4.11 2.12 -18.01
CA VAL A 67 3.81 0.67 -18.05
C VAL A 67 2.61 0.38 -18.96
N LYS A 68 1.58 1.24 -18.95
CA LYS A 68 0.43 1.14 -19.87
C LYS A 68 0.88 1.21 -21.34
N ALA A 69 1.79 2.12 -21.66
CA ALA A 69 2.30 2.31 -23.01
C ALA A 69 3.28 1.22 -23.48
N MET A 70 3.87 0.45 -22.57
CA MET A 70 4.78 -0.64 -22.93
C MET A 70 4.07 -1.76 -23.70
N ALA A 71 4.77 -2.36 -24.66
CA ALA A 71 4.37 -3.62 -25.26
C ALA A 71 4.49 -4.78 -24.24
N PRO A 72 3.74 -5.88 -24.41
CA PRO A 72 3.95 -7.09 -23.61
C PRO A 72 5.39 -7.56 -23.71
N ILE A 73 6.03 -7.75 -22.55
CA ILE A 73 7.39 -8.30 -22.45
C ILE A 73 7.25 -9.76 -22.09
N LYS A 74 7.59 -10.66 -23.02
CA LYS A 74 7.64 -12.09 -22.76
C LYS A 74 9.09 -12.51 -22.59
N GLU A 75 9.45 -12.96 -21.41
CA GLU A 75 10.75 -13.61 -21.18
C GLU A 75 10.59 -15.13 -21.23
N GLU A 76 11.40 -15.77 -22.08
CA GLU A 76 11.37 -17.23 -22.23
C GLU A 76 11.72 -17.92 -20.91
N GLY A 77 10.92 -18.90 -20.52
CA GLY A 77 11.13 -19.67 -19.29
C GLY A 77 10.61 -19.02 -18.00
N MET A 78 10.05 -17.81 -18.06
CA MET A 78 9.34 -17.21 -16.93
C MET A 78 7.82 -17.25 -17.13
N ASP A 79 7.13 -17.84 -16.15
CA ASP A 79 5.66 -17.88 -16.07
C ASP A 79 5.09 -16.65 -15.32
N PHE A 80 5.90 -15.62 -15.08
CA PHE A 80 5.49 -14.38 -14.43
C PHE A 80 5.42 -13.23 -15.44
N ASP A 81 4.24 -12.62 -15.57
CA ASP A 81 4.04 -11.42 -16.38
C ASP A 81 4.21 -10.17 -15.51
N GLY A 82 5.42 -9.62 -15.49
CA GLY A 82 5.74 -8.42 -14.72
C GLY A 82 4.95 -7.19 -15.14
N ARG A 83 4.57 -7.09 -16.42
CA ARG A 83 3.75 -5.97 -16.91
C ARG A 83 2.32 -6.08 -16.38
N ALA A 84 1.70 -7.26 -16.49
CA ALA A 84 0.35 -7.49 -15.97
C ALA A 84 0.30 -7.30 -14.45
N TYR A 85 1.34 -7.74 -13.74
CA TYR A 85 1.49 -7.47 -12.31
C TYR A 85 1.56 -5.97 -12.02
N SER A 86 2.44 -5.20 -12.70
CA SER A 86 2.54 -3.75 -12.50
C SER A 86 1.25 -3.00 -12.84
N LEU A 87 0.54 -3.40 -13.91
CA LEU A 87 -0.76 -2.83 -14.27
C LEU A 87 -1.85 -3.10 -13.23
N THR A 88 -1.68 -4.16 -12.43
CA THR A 88 -2.58 -4.50 -11.32
C THR A 88 -2.17 -3.76 -10.05
N TRP A 89 -0.90 -3.87 -9.68
CA TRP A 89 -0.37 -3.45 -8.38
C TRP A 89 -0.27 -1.94 -8.26
N PHE A 90 0.28 -1.24 -9.26
CA PHE A 90 0.56 0.20 -9.11
C PHE A 90 -0.70 1.05 -8.90
N PRO A 91 -1.81 0.86 -9.65
CA PRO A 91 -3.06 1.58 -9.37
C PRO A 91 -3.68 1.20 -8.02
N VAL A 92 -3.52 -0.05 -7.58
CA VAL A 92 -3.98 -0.50 -6.26
C VAL A 92 -3.21 0.21 -5.15
N THR A 93 -1.88 0.21 -5.22
CA THR A 93 -1.02 0.89 -4.23
C THR A 93 -1.27 2.40 -4.23
N GLU A 94 -1.40 3.02 -5.40
CA GLU A 94 -1.75 4.45 -5.50
C GLU A 94 -3.07 4.75 -4.80
N ALA A 95 -4.16 4.02 -5.12
CA ALA A 95 -5.47 4.29 -4.55
C ALA A 95 -5.52 4.04 -3.04
N LEU A 96 -4.87 2.97 -2.55
CA LEU A 96 -4.86 2.63 -1.12
C LEU A 96 -3.95 3.56 -0.31
N GLU A 97 -2.73 3.86 -0.74
CA GLU A 97 -1.82 4.74 0.01
C GLU A 97 -2.29 6.21 0.02
N LEU A 98 -3.06 6.63 -0.99
CA LEU A 98 -3.68 7.95 -1.05
C LEU A 98 -5.04 8.03 -0.34
N HIS A 99 -5.54 6.91 0.19
CA HIS A 99 -6.88 6.83 0.78
C HIS A 99 -8.01 7.24 -0.19
N HIS A 100 -7.80 7.01 -1.49
CA HIS A 100 -8.78 7.32 -2.54
C HIS A 100 -9.80 6.17 -2.68
N TRP A 101 -10.65 6.00 -1.67
CA TRP A 101 -11.52 4.82 -1.53
C TRP A 101 -12.48 4.59 -2.69
N SER A 102 -13.04 5.67 -3.25
CA SER A 102 -13.92 5.55 -4.42
C SER A 102 -13.19 5.13 -5.69
N GLU A 103 -11.92 5.51 -5.84
CA GLU A 103 -11.09 5.09 -6.96
C GLU A 103 -10.64 3.65 -6.79
N ALA A 104 -10.27 3.24 -5.57
CA ALA A 104 -9.99 1.84 -5.24
C ALA A 104 -11.20 0.93 -5.55
N ALA A 105 -12.41 1.36 -5.18
CA ALA A 105 -13.66 0.65 -5.47
C ALA A 105 -13.97 0.51 -6.97
N ALA A 106 -13.44 1.43 -7.80
CA ALA A 106 -13.68 1.48 -9.24
C ALA A 106 -12.59 0.79 -10.07
N LEU A 107 -11.58 0.18 -9.44
CA LEU A 107 -10.52 -0.53 -10.17
C LEU A 107 -11.08 -1.72 -10.95
N GLU A 108 -10.51 -1.96 -12.12
CA GLU A 108 -10.87 -3.10 -12.98
C GLU A 108 -9.72 -4.10 -13.04
N PRO A 109 -9.97 -5.41 -12.90
CA PRO A 109 -8.93 -6.40 -13.04
C PRO A 109 -8.31 -6.36 -14.44
N VAL A 110 -6.99 -6.55 -14.53
CA VAL A 110 -6.31 -6.66 -15.82
C VAL A 110 -6.89 -7.86 -16.61
N PRO A 111 -7.26 -7.68 -17.89
CA PRO A 111 -7.78 -8.78 -18.71
C PRO A 111 -6.83 -9.98 -18.71
N ASP A 112 -7.40 -11.18 -18.60
CA ASP A 112 -6.68 -12.47 -18.59
C ASP A 112 -5.63 -12.63 -17.47
N ALA A 113 -5.63 -11.75 -16.46
CA ALA A 113 -4.71 -11.84 -15.33
C ALA A 113 -4.93 -13.12 -14.51
N LYS A 114 -3.83 -13.66 -13.98
CA LYS A 114 -3.85 -14.84 -13.12
C LYS A 114 -4.71 -14.61 -11.87
N PRO A 115 -5.29 -15.66 -11.27
CA PRO A 115 -6.18 -15.54 -10.10
C PRO A 115 -5.62 -14.68 -8.97
N ALA A 116 -4.34 -14.86 -8.59
CA ALA A 116 -3.72 -14.06 -7.54
C ALA A 116 -3.67 -12.55 -7.86
N MET A 117 -3.37 -12.17 -9.11
CA MET A 117 -3.38 -10.76 -9.54
C MET A 117 -4.80 -10.18 -9.49
N ARG A 118 -5.80 -10.91 -9.98
CA ARG A 118 -7.20 -10.47 -9.81
C ARG A 118 -7.57 -10.27 -8.35
N GLY A 119 -7.06 -11.13 -7.47
CA GLY A 119 -7.28 -11.03 -6.03
C GLY A 119 -6.78 -9.71 -5.45
N ILE A 120 -5.62 -9.22 -5.89
CA ILE A 120 -5.10 -7.90 -5.49
C ILE A 120 -6.12 -6.79 -5.82
N THR A 121 -6.71 -6.82 -7.02
CA THR A 121 -7.71 -5.82 -7.41
C THR A 121 -8.97 -5.91 -6.55
N TYR A 122 -9.54 -7.11 -6.36
CA TYR A 122 -10.75 -7.27 -5.56
C TYR A 122 -10.54 -6.94 -4.08
N TRP A 123 -9.34 -7.18 -3.55
CA TRP A 123 -8.95 -6.75 -2.22
C TRP A 123 -9.06 -5.22 -2.06
N ALA A 124 -8.44 -4.47 -2.96
CA ALA A 124 -8.49 -3.02 -2.94
C ALA A 124 -9.91 -2.49 -3.12
N ARG A 125 -10.68 -3.09 -4.04
CA ARG A 125 -12.07 -2.70 -4.28
C ARG A 125 -12.96 -2.97 -3.07
N ALA A 126 -12.82 -4.12 -2.42
CA ALA A 126 -13.61 -4.47 -1.23
C ALA A 126 -13.36 -3.48 -0.08
N ILE A 127 -12.10 -3.12 0.17
CA ILE A 127 -11.75 -2.09 1.16
C ILE A 127 -12.29 -0.72 0.74
N GLY A 128 -12.07 -0.31 -0.51
CA GLY A 128 -12.56 0.96 -1.04
C GLY A 128 -14.08 1.11 -0.96
N ALA A 129 -14.82 0.06 -1.31
CA ALA A 129 -16.27 0.00 -1.23
C ALA A 129 -16.77 0.06 0.21
N ALA A 130 -16.17 -0.74 1.12
CA ALA A 130 -16.52 -0.70 2.54
C ALA A 130 -16.25 0.68 3.16
N ARG A 131 -15.09 1.29 2.87
CA ARG A 131 -14.74 2.65 3.33
C ARG A 131 -15.56 3.77 2.67
N SER A 132 -16.22 3.47 1.55
CA SER A 132 -17.20 4.36 0.91
C SER A 132 -18.64 4.04 1.31
N ASN A 133 -18.86 3.13 2.27
CA ASN A 133 -20.17 2.68 2.75
C ASN A 133 -21.05 1.98 1.68
N ASP A 134 -20.43 1.43 0.62
CA ASP A 134 -21.08 0.56 -0.36
C ASP A 134 -20.88 -0.92 0.04
N LEU A 135 -21.66 -1.35 1.04
CA LEU A 135 -21.62 -2.71 1.56
C LEU A 135 -22.00 -3.77 0.50
N GLN A 136 -22.82 -3.42 -0.49
CA GLN A 136 -23.23 -4.36 -1.52
C GLN A 136 -22.06 -4.67 -2.45
N ALA A 137 -21.36 -3.64 -2.94
CA ALA A 137 -20.16 -3.82 -3.75
C ALA A 137 -19.06 -4.55 -2.97
N ALA A 138 -18.82 -4.16 -1.72
CA ALA A 138 -17.79 -4.78 -0.88
C ALA A 138 -18.00 -6.29 -0.69
N ARG A 139 -19.25 -6.73 -0.44
CA ARG A 139 -19.57 -8.17 -0.32
C ARG A 139 -19.34 -8.92 -1.62
N LYS A 140 -19.73 -8.34 -2.75
CA LYS A 140 -19.51 -8.95 -4.07
C LYS A 140 -18.02 -9.17 -4.35
N ASP A 141 -17.18 -8.21 -4.01
CA ASP A 141 -15.73 -8.34 -4.21
C ASP A 141 -15.11 -9.36 -3.21
N VAL A 142 -15.68 -9.51 -2.01
CA VAL A 142 -15.30 -10.61 -1.09
C VAL A 142 -15.68 -11.99 -1.65
N GLU A 143 -16.84 -12.14 -2.30
CA GLU A 143 -17.21 -13.41 -2.96
C GLU A 143 -16.21 -13.78 -4.06
N GLU A 144 -15.72 -12.81 -4.84
CA GLU A 144 -14.66 -13.02 -5.84
C GLU A 144 -13.34 -13.47 -5.19
N LEU A 145 -12.94 -12.82 -4.08
CA LEU A 145 -11.75 -13.20 -3.32
C LEU A 145 -11.86 -14.63 -2.75
N GLU A 146 -13.02 -15.03 -2.25
CA GLU A 146 -13.28 -16.39 -1.75
C GLU A 146 -13.17 -17.44 -2.86
N ALA A 147 -13.70 -17.13 -4.05
CA ALA A 147 -13.58 -18.00 -5.22
C ALA A 147 -12.12 -18.17 -5.65
N ILE A 148 -11.34 -17.08 -5.65
CA ILE A 148 -9.91 -17.09 -5.94
C ILE A 148 -9.13 -17.89 -4.91
N GLN A 149 -9.39 -17.68 -3.60
CA GLN A 149 -8.76 -18.43 -2.53
C GLN A 149 -8.95 -19.94 -2.71
N LYS A 150 -10.18 -20.37 -3.00
CA LYS A 150 -10.52 -21.78 -3.21
C LYS A 150 -9.81 -22.37 -4.44
N ALA A 151 -9.72 -21.62 -5.54
CA ALA A 151 -8.99 -22.04 -6.73
C ALA A 151 -7.49 -22.25 -6.41
N LEU A 152 -6.85 -21.28 -5.76
CA LEU A 152 -5.42 -21.35 -5.41
C LEU A 152 -5.10 -22.50 -4.44
N GLN A 153 -6.00 -22.78 -3.48
CA GLN A 153 -5.87 -23.94 -2.59
C GLN A 153 -5.95 -25.27 -3.34
N SER A 154 -6.81 -25.35 -4.36
CA SER A 154 -6.98 -26.56 -5.19
C SER A 154 -5.76 -26.82 -6.06
N ASP A 155 -5.10 -25.76 -6.53
CA ASP A 155 -3.89 -25.82 -7.36
C ASP A 155 -2.60 -26.01 -6.54
N HIS A 156 -2.72 -26.26 -5.22
CA HIS A 156 -1.60 -26.41 -4.28
C HIS A 156 -0.65 -25.19 -4.21
N ASN A 157 -1.08 -24.01 -4.64
CA ASN A 157 -0.31 -22.77 -4.53
C ASN A 157 -0.49 -22.13 -3.15
N LYS A 158 0.18 -22.73 -2.15
CA LYS A 158 -0.04 -22.39 -0.72
C LYS A 158 0.27 -20.93 -0.39
N TYR A 159 1.32 -20.36 -0.97
CA TYR A 159 1.74 -18.99 -0.67
C TYR A 159 0.72 -17.96 -1.19
N GLU A 160 0.29 -18.08 -2.45
CA GLU A 160 -0.72 -17.17 -3.00
C GLU A 160 -2.07 -17.36 -2.30
N ALA A 161 -2.46 -18.59 -1.96
CA ALA A 161 -3.67 -18.85 -1.19
C ALA A 161 -3.62 -18.20 0.19
N GLU A 162 -2.48 -18.23 0.87
CA GLU A 162 -2.30 -17.56 2.16
C GLU A 162 -2.38 -16.03 2.01
N SER A 163 -1.73 -15.46 1.00
CA SER A 163 -1.83 -14.01 0.72
C SER A 163 -3.27 -13.58 0.50
N ILE A 164 -4.06 -14.31 -0.29
CA ILE A 164 -5.49 -14.02 -0.50
C ILE A 164 -6.31 -14.22 0.77
N THR A 165 -5.90 -15.15 1.65
CA THR A 165 -6.55 -15.35 2.96
C THR A 165 -6.41 -14.11 3.84
N ASP A 166 -5.21 -13.52 3.89
CA ASP A 166 -4.98 -12.30 4.67
C ASP A 166 -5.74 -11.11 4.06
N SER A 167 -5.72 -10.95 2.72
CA SER A 167 -6.53 -9.94 2.01
C SER A 167 -8.03 -10.07 2.29
N LEU A 168 -8.57 -11.30 2.34
CA LEU A 168 -9.96 -11.57 2.71
C LEU A 168 -10.28 -11.10 4.13
N GLN A 169 -9.39 -11.35 5.09
CA GLN A 169 -9.59 -10.93 6.47
C GLN A 169 -9.57 -9.40 6.60
N GLN A 170 -8.66 -8.72 5.92
CA GLN A 170 -8.64 -7.24 5.87
C GLN A 170 -9.94 -6.68 5.30
N ALA A 171 -10.40 -7.20 4.15
CA ALA A 171 -11.63 -6.75 3.51
C ALA A 171 -12.87 -6.97 4.40
N ARG A 172 -12.97 -8.16 5.01
CA ARG A 172 -14.06 -8.49 5.94
C ARG A 172 -14.06 -7.62 7.20
N ALA A 173 -12.89 -7.25 7.71
CA ALA A 173 -12.80 -6.35 8.87
C ALA A 173 -13.39 -4.96 8.53
N TRP A 174 -13.07 -4.41 7.35
CA TRP A 174 -13.64 -3.14 6.91
C TRP A 174 -15.16 -3.23 6.65
N ILE A 175 -15.64 -4.35 6.11
CA ILE A 175 -17.09 -4.60 6.01
C ILE A 175 -17.74 -4.64 7.39
N ALA A 176 -17.16 -5.38 8.34
CA ALA A 176 -17.68 -5.46 9.70
C ALA A 176 -17.75 -4.07 10.36
N HIS A 177 -16.75 -3.22 10.16
CA HIS A 177 -16.79 -1.83 10.62
C HIS A 177 -17.93 -1.03 9.97
N ALA A 178 -18.10 -1.11 8.65
CA ALA A 178 -19.18 -0.43 7.93
C ALA A 178 -20.58 -0.95 8.34
N GLU A 179 -20.68 -2.17 8.86
CA GLU A 179 -21.90 -2.72 9.45
C GLU A 179 -22.16 -2.29 10.92
N GLY A 180 -21.21 -1.58 11.54
CA GLY A 180 -21.24 -1.22 12.96
C GLY A 180 -20.76 -2.32 13.91
N ASN A 181 -20.16 -3.40 13.39
CA ASN A 181 -19.56 -4.50 14.15
C ASN A 181 -18.10 -4.20 14.52
N ASP A 182 -17.87 -3.03 15.11
CA ASP A 182 -16.54 -2.44 15.37
C ASP A 182 -15.59 -3.34 16.17
N GLN A 183 -16.11 -4.01 17.20
CA GLN A 183 -15.30 -4.88 18.04
C GLN A 183 -14.76 -6.08 17.24
N HIS A 184 -15.59 -6.65 16.37
CA HIS A 184 -15.19 -7.76 15.52
C HIS A 184 -14.15 -7.31 14.47
N ALA A 185 -14.36 -6.14 13.86
CA ALA A 185 -13.40 -5.55 12.93
C ALA A 185 -12.01 -5.35 13.57
N VAL A 186 -11.98 -4.83 14.81
CA VAL A 186 -10.74 -4.64 15.58
C VAL A 186 -10.06 -5.97 15.89
N GLU A 187 -10.80 -7.00 16.27
CA GLU A 187 -10.24 -8.33 16.57
C GLU A 187 -9.60 -8.97 15.33
N MET A 188 -10.25 -8.85 14.17
CA MET A 188 -9.75 -9.36 12.90
C MET A 188 -8.42 -8.69 12.50
N LEU A 189 -8.38 -7.35 12.47
CA LEU A 189 -7.16 -6.63 12.11
C LEU A 189 -6.04 -6.80 13.15
N ARG A 190 -6.38 -6.95 14.43
CA ARG A 190 -5.39 -7.25 15.48
C ARG A 190 -4.72 -8.59 15.28
N THR A 191 -5.48 -9.62 14.94
CA THR A 191 -4.91 -10.95 14.64
C THR A 191 -3.94 -10.88 13.46
N LEU A 192 -4.28 -10.09 12.44
CA LEU A 192 -3.39 -9.86 11.29
C LEU A 192 -2.13 -9.06 11.67
N ALA A 193 -2.26 -8.03 12.51
CA ALA A 193 -1.12 -7.25 13.00
C ALA A 193 -0.16 -8.11 13.83
N GLU A 194 -0.69 -8.92 14.75
CA GLU A 194 0.10 -9.87 15.55
C GLU A 194 0.81 -10.94 14.68
N LYS A 195 0.24 -11.30 13.52
CA LYS A 195 0.88 -12.18 12.53
C LYS A 195 2.08 -11.47 11.87
N GLU A 196 2.02 -10.16 11.62
CA GLU A 196 3.11 -9.39 11.03
C GLU A 196 4.33 -9.30 11.96
N ASP A 197 4.11 -9.14 13.26
CA ASP A 197 5.17 -9.06 14.28
C ASP A 197 6.16 -10.24 14.19
N ALA A 198 5.67 -11.44 13.84
CA ALA A 198 6.49 -12.64 13.70
C ALA A 198 7.26 -12.73 12.37
N SER A 199 6.79 -12.05 11.32
CA SER A 199 7.34 -12.14 9.96
C SER A 199 8.19 -10.92 9.57
N GLY A 200 8.07 -9.82 10.30
CA GLY A 200 8.64 -8.54 9.92
C GLY A 200 7.89 -7.87 8.76
N ALA A 201 6.68 -8.31 8.42
CA ALA A 201 5.80 -7.54 7.53
C ALA A 201 5.37 -6.20 8.19
N SER A 202 4.61 -5.39 7.44
CA SER A 202 4.12 -4.08 7.90
C SER A 202 2.86 -3.70 7.15
N GLY A 203 1.98 -2.92 7.78
CA GLY A 203 0.74 -2.41 7.20
C GLY A 203 -0.52 -2.83 7.93
N ASN A 204 -0.57 -3.99 8.61
CA ASN A 204 -1.74 -4.36 9.39
C ASN A 204 -1.87 -3.55 10.68
N HIS A 205 -0.74 -3.19 11.32
CA HIS A 205 -0.74 -2.24 12.42
C HIS A 205 -1.23 -0.85 11.97
N GLU A 206 -0.76 -0.35 10.82
CA GLU A 206 -1.28 0.90 10.25
C GLU A 206 -2.79 0.81 9.98
N MET A 207 -3.26 -0.26 9.33
CA MET A 207 -4.68 -0.47 9.03
C MET A 207 -5.55 -0.55 10.29
N LEU A 208 -5.06 -1.20 11.35
CA LEU A 208 -5.72 -1.23 12.65
C LEU A 208 -5.72 0.16 13.31
N GLY A 209 -4.62 0.91 13.21
CA GLY A 209 -4.53 2.29 13.65
C GLY A 209 -5.56 3.20 12.96
N ASP A 210 -5.71 3.04 11.65
CA ASP A 210 -6.69 3.71 10.80
C ASP A 210 -8.12 3.45 11.29
N LEU A 211 -8.45 2.18 11.53
CA LEU A 211 -9.75 1.75 12.03
C LEU A 211 -10.04 2.34 13.42
N LEU A 212 -9.09 2.25 14.35
CA LEU A 212 -9.23 2.75 15.72
C LEU A 212 -9.35 4.28 15.76
N LEU A 213 -8.61 4.99 14.90
CA LEU A 213 -8.68 6.43 14.81
C LEU A 213 -10.06 6.88 14.30
N GLY A 214 -10.61 6.18 13.30
CA GLY A 214 -11.99 6.38 12.82
C GLY A 214 -13.06 6.16 13.90
N MET A 215 -12.80 5.24 14.85
CA MET A 215 -13.65 5.00 16.03
C MET A 215 -13.43 5.99 17.19
N ASN A 216 -12.63 7.04 16.98
CA ASN A 216 -12.26 8.01 18.02
C ASN A 216 -11.60 7.34 19.25
N ARG A 217 -10.72 6.35 19.00
CA ARG A 217 -9.89 5.66 20.01
C ARG A 217 -8.42 6.05 19.86
N PRO A 218 -8.05 7.34 20.06
CA PRO A 218 -6.76 7.88 19.65
C PRO A 218 -5.56 7.26 20.38
N ASP A 219 -5.68 6.91 21.66
CA ASP A 219 -4.58 6.27 22.40
C ASP A 219 -4.24 4.87 21.85
N GLN A 220 -5.27 4.11 21.49
CA GLN A 220 -5.09 2.78 20.91
C GLN A 220 -4.54 2.92 19.49
N ALA A 221 -5.11 3.80 18.67
CA ALA A 221 -4.62 4.07 17.31
C ALA A 221 -3.14 4.48 17.30
N LEU A 222 -2.74 5.40 18.19
CA LEU A 222 -1.35 5.83 18.32
C LEU A 222 -0.41 4.66 18.64
N THR A 223 -0.85 3.72 19.49
CA THR A 223 -0.04 2.54 19.84
C THR A 223 0.23 1.67 18.62
N GLU A 224 -0.78 1.48 17.77
CA GLU A 224 -0.67 0.66 16.55
C GLU A 224 0.20 1.34 15.49
N TYR A 225 0.00 2.64 15.22
CA TYR A 225 0.90 3.35 14.29
C TYR A 225 2.36 3.36 14.78
N GLU A 226 2.59 3.50 16.08
CA GLU A 226 3.94 3.41 16.66
C GLU A 226 4.54 2.01 16.59
N ALA A 227 3.72 0.96 16.54
CA ALA A 227 4.17 -0.40 16.27
C ALA A 227 4.58 -0.55 14.79
N ASP A 228 3.75 -0.08 13.86
CA ASP A 228 4.06 -0.11 12.41
C ASP A 228 5.35 0.65 12.08
N LEU A 229 5.53 1.84 12.63
CA LEU A 229 6.71 2.68 12.38
C LEU A 229 8.04 2.09 12.91
N LYS A 230 8.01 1.04 13.73
CA LYS A 230 9.24 0.31 14.13
C LYS A 230 9.76 -0.55 12.98
N THR A 231 8.88 -1.10 12.17
CA THR A 231 9.23 -1.99 11.04
C THR A 231 9.19 -1.27 9.70
N ALA A 232 8.41 -0.19 9.59
CA ALA A 232 8.29 0.70 8.44
C ALA A 232 8.53 2.17 8.85
N PRO A 233 9.75 2.53 9.29
CA PRO A 233 10.06 3.92 9.62
C PRO A 233 9.79 4.84 8.42
N ASN A 234 9.42 6.09 8.70
CA ASN A 234 9.12 7.12 7.71
C ASN A 234 7.96 6.81 6.73
N ARG A 235 7.12 5.80 7.00
CA ARG A 235 5.88 5.59 6.25
C ARG A 235 4.95 6.79 6.41
N PHE A 236 4.44 7.32 5.30
CA PHE A 236 3.65 8.54 5.23
C PHE A 236 2.40 8.44 6.10
N ASN A 237 1.58 7.40 5.88
CA ASN A 237 0.31 7.21 6.58
C ASN A 237 0.54 6.92 8.06
N GLY A 238 1.54 6.11 8.41
CA GLY A 238 1.92 5.86 9.80
C GLY A 238 2.37 7.13 10.54
N LEU A 239 3.16 7.99 9.91
CA LEU A 239 3.56 9.28 10.48
C LEU A 239 2.37 10.23 10.66
N TYR A 240 1.54 10.39 9.62
CA TYR A 240 0.37 11.26 9.70
C TYR A 240 -0.68 10.75 10.70
N GLY A 241 -0.97 9.45 10.67
CA GLY A 241 -1.86 8.76 11.60
C GLY A 241 -1.38 8.88 13.04
N SER A 242 -0.09 8.68 13.30
CA SER A 242 0.52 8.92 14.62
C SER A 242 0.36 10.37 15.08
N ALA A 243 0.57 11.34 14.18
CA ALA A 243 0.41 12.75 14.51
C ALA A 243 -1.03 13.10 14.88
N ARG A 244 -2.00 12.62 14.10
CA ARG A 244 -3.44 12.82 14.33
C ARG A 244 -3.92 12.14 15.60
N ALA A 245 -3.51 10.90 15.84
CA ALA A 245 -3.84 10.15 17.04
C ALA A 245 -3.26 10.83 18.29
N ALA A 246 -2.01 11.30 18.24
CA ALA A 246 -1.40 12.05 19.33
C ALA A 246 -2.11 13.41 19.58
N GLU A 247 -2.50 14.13 18.54
CA GLU A 247 -3.27 15.38 18.64
C GLU A 247 -4.62 15.15 19.33
N MET A 248 -5.36 14.12 18.91
CA MET A 248 -6.66 13.76 19.51
C MET A 248 -6.56 13.22 20.94
N ALA A 249 -5.38 12.78 21.36
CA ALA A 249 -5.09 12.34 22.73
C ALA A 249 -4.40 13.44 23.58
N ASP A 250 -4.44 14.70 23.15
CA ASP A 250 -3.82 15.86 23.82
C ASP A 250 -2.29 15.76 24.02
N LYS A 251 -1.60 14.91 23.24
CA LYS A 251 -0.14 14.69 23.28
C LYS A 251 0.59 15.61 22.31
N SER A 252 0.45 16.93 22.52
CA SER A 252 0.88 17.97 21.58
C SER A 252 2.35 17.90 21.14
N GLU A 253 3.28 17.61 22.06
CA GLU A 253 4.71 17.50 21.71
C GLU A 253 4.97 16.34 20.74
N LYS A 254 4.32 15.19 20.99
CA LYS A 254 4.44 14.00 20.17
C LYS A 254 3.78 14.21 18.79
N ALA A 255 2.59 14.82 18.76
CA ALA A 255 1.91 15.17 17.51
C ALA A 255 2.80 16.05 16.61
N ASN A 256 3.40 17.10 17.19
CA ASN A 256 4.31 17.99 16.48
C ASN A 256 5.56 17.27 15.95
N SER A 257 6.12 16.33 16.72
CA SER A 257 7.27 15.54 16.28
C SER A 257 6.94 14.72 15.03
N TYR A 258 5.77 14.07 14.99
CA TYR A 258 5.35 13.28 13.84
C TYR A 258 5.03 14.14 12.61
N TYR A 259 4.33 15.27 12.79
CA TYR A 259 4.10 16.22 11.69
C TYR A 259 5.41 16.77 11.13
N ALA A 260 6.38 17.12 11.98
CA ALA A 260 7.69 17.59 11.55
C ALA A 260 8.46 16.52 10.77
N GLN A 261 8.42 15.27 11.24
CA GLN A 261 9.03 14.16 10.52
C GLN A 261 8.36 13.92 9.16
N LEU A 262 7.02 13.97 9.08
CA LEU A 262 6.29 13.84 7.82
C LEU A 262 6.70 14.92 6.80
N VAL A 263 6.76 16.18 7.23
CA VAL A 263 7.21 17.30 6.37
C VAL A 263 8.65 17.08 5.90
N LYS A 264 9.54 16.60 6.77
CA LYS A 264 10.93 16.29 6.41
C LYS A 264 11.03 15.14 5.41
N VAL A 265 10.25 14.08 5.60
CA VAL A 265 10.19 12.92 4.69
C VAL A 265 9.71 13.32 3.30
N CYS A 266 8.82 14.30 3.22
CA CYS A 266 8.31 14.87 1.97
C CYS A 266 9.08 16.12 1.52
N ASP A 267 10.34 16.32 1.94
CA ASP A 267 11.11 17.48 1.47
C ASP A 267 11.36 17.42 -0.05
N GLY A 268 11.26 18.57 -0.71
CA GLY A 268 11.31 18.69 -2.17
C GLY A 268 10.10 18.10 -2.92
N SER A 269 9.04 17.67 -2.21
CA SER A 269 7.75 17.29 -2.78
C SER A 269 6.92 18.51 -3.20
N ASN A 270 6.16 18.37 -4.29
CA ASN A 270 5.09 19.29 -4.70
C ASN A 270 3.69 18.70 -4.44
N SER A 271 3.57 17.76 -3.50
CA SER A 271 2.29 17.10 -3.18
C SER A 271 1.26 18.11 -2.70
N ASP A 272 0.04 17.95 -3.18
CA ASP A 272 -1.15 18.68 -2.77
C ASP A 272 -1.99 17.89 -1.75
N ARG A 273 -1.48 16.76 -1.25
CA ARG A 273 -2.14 15.97 -0.21
C ARG A 273 -2.60 16.85 0.96
N PRO A 274 -3.88 16.75 1.38
CA PRO A 274 -4.40 17.54 2.48
C PRO A 274 -3.65 17.26 3.80
N GLU A 275 -3.16 16.04 3.99
CA GLU A 275 -2.36 15.60 5.15
C GLU A 275 -1.07 16.43 5.28
N LEU A 276 -0.33 16.57 4.18
CA LEU A 276 0.93 17.31 4.17
C LEU A 276 0.69 18.82 4.30
N SER A 277 -0.36 19.34 3.65
CA SER A 277 -0.77 20.74 3.77
C SER A 277 -1.12 21.10 5.22
N ARG A 278 -1.87 20.22 5.90
CA ARG A 278 -2.21 20.37 7.31
C ARG A 278 -0.97 20.32 8.20
N ALA A 279 -0.08 19.35 8.00
CA ALA A 279 1.15 19.22 8.78
C ALA A 279 2.00 20.50 8.71
N LYS A 280 2.19 21.05 7.50
CA LYS A 280 2.90 22.32 7.28
C LYS A 280 2.20 23.49 8.00
N ALA A 281 0.88 23.59 7.89
CA ALA A 281 0.10 24.66 8.52
C ALA A 281 0.19 24.64 10.05
N LEU A 282 0.12 23.45 10.68
CA LEU A 282 0.23 23.30 12.13
C LEU A 282 1.62 23.68 12.64
N LEU A 283 2.67 23.28 11.93
CA LEU A 283 4.05 23.62 12.30
C LEU A 283 4.37 25.12 12.15
N ALA A 284 3.68 25.82 11.24
CA ALA A 284 3.86 27.26 11.04
C ALA A 284 3.14 28.13 12.08
N GLN A 285 2.19 27.58 12.84
CA GLN A 285 1.45 28.28 13.90
C GLN A 285 2.16 28.26 15.27
N LYS A 286 3.29 27.56 15.37
CA LYS A 286 4.11 27.41 16.57
C LYS A 286 5.21 28.47 16.62
#